data_AF-A0A2D6FIA9-F1
#
_entry.id   AF-A0A2D6FIA9-F1
#
_cell.length_a   1.000
_cell.length_b   1.000
_cell.length_c   1.000
_cell.angle_alpha   90.00
_cell.angle_beta   90.00
_cell.angle_gamma   90.00
#
_symmetry.space_group_name_H-M   'P 1'
#
loop_
_entity.id
_entity.type
_entity.pdbx_description
1 polymer ?
#
loop_
_entity_poly.entity_id
_entity_poly.type
_entity_poly.pdbx_seq_one_letter_code
_entity_poly.pdbx_strand_id
1 'polypeptide(L)'
;MTTISGPESVGDALWRQGLAQMVIDYDDTPRNVREAALLIRSPEAAELHMRRAKGQAATRKAALDVIRAVQTVLAFTHSQGWSVQGDG
;
A
#
# COMPACT_ATOMS: atom_id res chain seq x y z
N MET A 1 18.57 -10.87 7.51
CA MET A 1 18.45 -9.42 7.73
C MET A 1 17.81 -8.82 6.50
N THR A 2 16.49 -8.67 6.49
CA THR A 2 15.77 -8.09 5.35
C THR A 2 15.69 -6.60 5.57
N THR A 3 16.61 -5.85 4.94
CA THR A 3 16.59 -4.39 4.94
C THR A 3 15.38 -3.94 4.14
N ILE A 4 14.28 -3.61 4.83
CA ILE A 4 13.10 -3.03 4.19
C ILE A 4 13.43 -1.57 3.88
N SER A 5 14.00 -1.33 2.70
CA SER A 5 14.45 -0.01 2.24
C SER A 5 13.27 0.83 1.73
N GLY A 6 12.69 1.64 2.60
CA GLY A 6 11.77 2.73 2.23
C GLY A 6 10.35 2.31 1.82
N PRO A 7 9.42 3.28 1.73
CA PRO A 7 8.00 3.02 1.45
C PRO A 7 7.74 2.41 0.06
N GLU A 8 8.64 2.66 -0.90
CA GLU A 8 8.63 2.01 -2.21
C GLU A 8 8.80 0.48 -2.09
N SER A 9 9.61 0.01 -1.14
CA SER A 9 9.78 -1.43 -0.88
C SER A 9 8.64 -2.04 -0.08
N VAL A 10 7.97 -1.25 0.78
CA VAL A 10 6.86 -1.76 1.61
C VAL A 10 5.58 -1.91 0.79
N GLY A 11 5.24 -0.95 -0.06
CA GLY A 11 4.08 -1.06 -0.96
C GLY A 11 4.22 -2.22 -1.95
N ASP A 12 5.42 -2.39 -2.52
CA ASP A 12 5.75 -3.51 -3.39
C ASP A 12 5.68 -4.86 -2.66
N ALA A 13 6.13 -4.93 -1.40
CA ALA A 13 6.00 -6.12 -0.57
C ALA A 13 4.52 -6.48 -0.30
N LEU A 14 3.69 -5.51 0.09
CA LEU A 14 2.26 -5.71 0.31
C LEU A 14 1.54 -6.24 -0.94
N TRP A 15 1.91 -5.72 -2.10
CA TRP A 15 1.42 -6.21 -3.38
C TRP A 15 1.87 -7.64 -3.65
N ARG A 16 3.18 -7.93 -3.58
CA ARG A 16 3.74 -9.27 -3.82
C ARG A 16 3.14 -10.33 -2.92
N GLN A 17 2.78 -9.95 -1.70
CA GLN A 17 2.21 -10.82 -0.68
C GLN A 17 0.69 -10.95 -0.78
N GLY A 18 0.06 -10.27 -1.76
CA GLY A 18 -1.37 -10.31 -1.98
C GLY A 18 -2.20 -9.58 -0.91
N LEU A 19 -1.57 -8.90 0.06
CA LEU A 19 -2.27 -8.25 1.18
C LEU A 19 -3.18 -7.12 0.71
N ALA A 20 -2.72 -6.33 -0.25
CA ALA A 20 -3.56 -5.28 -0.84
C ALA A 20 -4.81 -5.89 -1.51
N GLN A 21 -4.68 -7.04 -2.18
CA GLN A 21 -5.80 -7.72 -2.81
C GLN A 21 -6.76 -8.32 -1.77
N MET A 22 -6.24 -8.98 -0.73
CA MET A 22 -7.06 -9.50 0.37
C MET A 22 -7.86 -8.39 1.06
N VAL A 23 -7.25 -7.23 1.29
CA VAL A 23 -7.96 -6.06 1.84
C VAL A 23 -9.07 -5.57 0.92
N ILE A 24 -8.85 -5.59 -0.40
CA ILE A 24 -9.88 -5.21 -1.38
C ILE A 24 -11.06 -6.19 -1.34
N ASP A 25 -10.77 -7.49 -1.30
CA ASP A 25 -11.77 -8.55 -1.39
C ASP A 25 -12.49 -8.85 -0.07
N TYR A 26 -11.92 -8.44 1.07
CA TYR A 26 -12.54 -8.63 2.37
C TYR A 26 -13.73 -7.69 2.57
N ASP A 27 -14.92 -8.26 2.78
CA ASP A 27 -16.20 -7.53 2.83
C ASP A 27 -16.27 -6.48 3.94
N ASP A 28 -15.72 -6.79 5.12
CA ASP A 28 -15.73 -5.88 6.28
C ASP A 28 -14.60 -4.82 6.25
N THR A 29 -13.87 -4.71 5.14
CA THR A 29 -12.84 -3.68 5.00
C THR A 29 -13.47 -2.28 5.02
N PRO A 30 -13.04 -1.39 5.94
CA PRO A 30 -13.49 0.00 5.94
C PRO A 30 -13.16 0.69 4.63
N ARG A 31 -14.07 1.55 4.16
CA ARG A 31 -13.94 2.22 2.85
C ARG A 31 -12.59 2.92 2.65
N ASN A 32 -12.10 3.63 3.66
CA ASN A 32 -10.81 4.33 3.61
C ASN A 32 -9.62 3.37 3.45
N VAL A 33 -9.70 2.18 4.04
CA VAL A 33 -8.68 1.14 3.91
C VAL A 33 -8.74 0.50 2.52
N ARG A 34 -9.96 0.26 1.98
CA ARG A 34 -10.13 -0.25 0.62
C ARG A 34 -9.63 0.74 -0.43
N GLU A 35 -9.91 2.03 -0.27
CA GLU A 35 -9.39 3.10 -1.14
C GLU A 35 -7.86 3.19 -1.08
N ALA A 36 -7.27 3.05 0.11
CA ALA A 36 -5.82 2.96 0.29
C ALA A 36 -5.24 1.72 -0.42
N ALA A 37 -5.86 0.55 -0.26
CA ALA A 37 -5.42 -0.68 -0.91
C ALA A 37 -5.48 -0.58 -2.44
N LEU A 38 -6.52 0.05 -3.00
CA LEU A 38 -6.64 0.29 -4.45
C LEU A 38 -5.50 1.18 -4.99
N LEU A 39 -5.02 2.13 -4.19
CA LEU A 39 -3.94 3.03 -4.57
C LEU A 39 -2.59 2.28 -4.68
N ILE A 40 -2.39 1.25 -3.85
CA ILE A 40 -1.15 0.45 -3.79
C ILE A 40 -1.31 -0.97 -4.34
N ARG A 41 -2.42 -1.25 -5.03
CA ARG A 41 -2.77 -2.60 -5.51
C ARG A 41 -1.77 -3.18 -6.50
N SER A 42 -0.95 -2.33 -7.11
CA SER A 42 0.19 -2.71 -7.93
C SER A 42 1.18 -1.55 -8.00
N PRO A 43 2.46 -1.81 -8.32
CA PRO A 43 3.46 -0.75 -8.54
C PRO A 43 3.01 0.27 -9.59
N GLU A 44 2.39 -0.19 -10.68
CA GLU A 44 1.91 0.66 -11.77
C GLU A 44 0.78 1.60 -11.32
N ALA A 45 -0.07 1.17 -10.39
CA ALA A 45 -1.14 2.01 -9.85
C ALA A 45 -0.57 3.18 -9.02
N ALA A 46 0.42 2.89 -8.18
CA ALA A 46 1.12 3.89 -7.38
C ALA A 46 1.93 4.84 -8.28
N GLU A 47 2.65 4.32 -9.27
CA GLU A 47 3.38 5.12 -10.25
C GLU A 47 2.44 6.01 -11.07
N LEU A 48 1.31 5.48 -11.54
CA LEU A 48 0.33 6.26 -12.29
C LEU A 48 -0.22 7.41 -11.43
N HIS A 49 -0.45 7.17 -10.15
CA HIS A 49 -0.88 8.21 -9.21
C HIS A 49 0.17 9.34 -9.11
N MET A 50 1.45 8.98 -8.99
CA MET A 50 2.55 9.95 -8.96
C MET A 50 2.73 10.69 -10.30
N ARG A 51 2.63 10.00 -11.44
CA ARG A 51 2.74 10.58 -12.78
C ARG A 51 1.61 11.57 -13.09
N ARG A 52 0.41 11.34 -12.55
CA ARG A 52 -0.72 12.27 -12.67
C ARG A 52 -0.51 13.56 -11.90
N ALA A 53 0.38 13.57 -10.92
CA ALA A 53 0.69 14.76 -10.14
C ALA A 53 1.57 15.73 -10.95
N LYS A 54 1.03 16.90 -11.30
CA LYS A 54 1.73 17.91 -12.10
C LYS A 54 2.54 18.86 -11.22
N GLY A 55 3.86 18.85 -11.38
CA GLY A 55 4.79 19.73 -10.65
C GLY A 55 5.24 19.17 -9.29
N GLN A 56 6.36 19.67 -8.79
CA GLN A 56 7.07 19.07 -7.64
C GLN A 56 6.25 18.97 -6.36
N ALA A 57 5.46 20.00 -6.02
CA ALA A 57 4.62 19.99 -4.83
C ALA A 57 3.52 18.93 -4.91
N ALA A 58 2.93 18.73 -6.09
CA ALA A 58 1.92 17.71 -6.32
C ALA A 58 2.54 16.31 -6.27
N THR A 59 3.72 16.11 -6.87
CA THR A 59 4.44 14.83 -6.81
C THR A 59 4.78 14.45 -5.36
N ARG A 60 5.25 15.42 -4.55
CA ARG A 60 5.51 15.20 -3.13
C ARG A 60 4.26 14.79 -2.38
N LYS A 61 3.12 15.43 -2.67
CA LYS A 61 1.83 15.06 -2.10
C LYS A 61 1.43 13.64 -2.49
N ALA A 62 1.51 13.29 -3.77
CA ALA A 62 1.19 11.95 -4.26
C ALA A 62 2.07 10.87 -3.61
N ALA A 63 3.35 11.14 -3.41
CA ALA A 63 4.24 10.24 -2.68
C ALA A 63 3.81 10.04 -1.22
N LEU A 64 3.41 11.12 -0.53
CA LEU A 64 2.87 11.04 0.83
C LEU A 64 1.54 10.27 0.90
N ASP A 65 0.69 10.42 -0.11
CA ASP A 65 -0.58 9.69 -0.19
C ASP A 65 -0.33 8.18 -0.40
N VAL A 66 0.65 7.79 -1.21
CA VAL A 66 1.11 6.39 -1.33
C VAL A 66 1.63 5.86 0.02
N ILE A 67 2.48 6.61 0.71
CA ILE A 67 3.03 6.22 2.03
C ILE A 67 1.90 5.99 3.04
N ARG A 68 0.93 6.91 3.10
CA ARG A 68 -0.22 6.81 4.00
C ARG A 68 -1.10 5.61 3.66
N ALA A 69 -1.29 5.32 2.38
CA ALA A 69 -2.05 4.17 1.94
C ALA A 69 -1.40 2.86 2.41
N VAL A 70 -0.09 2.72 2.25
CA VAL A 70 0.69 1.58 2.78
C VAL A 70 0.51 1.42 4.29
N GLN A 71 0.67 2.51 5.04
CA GLN A 71 0.51 2.49 6.50
C GLN A 71 -0.91 2.10 6.93
N THR A 72 -1.92 2.60 6.22
CA THR A 72 -3.33 2.30 6.48
C THR A 72 -3.63 0.82 6.27
N VAL A 73 -3.15 0.26 5.16
CA VAL A 73 -3.29 -1.16 4.85
C VAL A 73 -2.59 -2.02 5.89
N LEU A 74 -1.34 -1.71 6.26
CA LEU A 74 -0.60 -2.44 7.29
C LEU A 74 -1.27 -2.41 8.66
N ALA A 75 -1.76 -1.24 9.09
CA ALA A 75 -2.45 -1.11 10.37
C ALA A 75 -3.71 -1.98 10.40
N PHE A 76 -4.47 -1.99 9.30
CA PHE A 76 -5.64 -2.84 9.18
C PHE A 76 -5.28 -4.32 9.16
N THR A 77 -4.37 -4.76 8.30
CA THR A 77 -3.98 -6.18 8.21
C THR A 77 -3.44 -6.70 9.53
N HIS A 78 -2.65 -5.89 10.25
CA HIS A 78 -2.17 -6.23 11.60
C HIS A 78 -3.33 -6.34 12.61
N SER A 79 -4.32 -5.44 12.57
CA SER A 79 -5.51 -5.52 13.43
C SER A 79 -6.35 -6.78 13.18
N GLN A 80 -6.34 -7.31 11.95
CA GLN A 80 -7.01 -8.55 11.59
C GLN A 80 -6.16 -9.80 11.91
N GLY A 81 -4.95 -9.63 12.43
CA GLY A 81 -4.01 -10.74 12.65
C GLY A 81 -3.46 -11.35 11.36
N TRP A 82 -3.56 -10.64 10.23
CA TRP A 82 -3.04 -11.10 8.95
C TRP A 82 -1.54 -10.88 8.94
N SER A 83 -0.80 -11.98 9.07
CA SER A 83 0.64 -11.99 8.94
C SER A 83 1.01 -12.23 7.51
N VAL A 84 2.04 -11.52 7.06
CA VAL A 84 2.73 -11.91 5.87
C VAL A 84 3.46 -13.22 6.15
N GLN A 85 3.09 -14.32 5.49
CA GLN A 85 3.93 -15.51 5.48
C GLN A 85 5.21 -15.19 4.70
N GLY A 86 6.29 -14.98 5.44
CA GLY A 86 7.61 -14.66 4.90
C GLY A 86 8.72 -14.96 5.91
N ASP A 87 8.62 -16.08 6.62
CA ASP A 87 9.75 -16.68 7.33
C ASP A 87 9.54 -18.21 7.32
N GLY A 88 10.20 -18.85 6.36
CA GLY A 88 10.31 -20.28 6.14
C GLY A 88 11.43 -20.54 5.16
#